data_AF-A0A3D0MG43-F1
#
_entry.id   AF-A0A3D0MG43-F1
#
_cell.length_a   1.000
_cell.length_b   1.000
_cell.length_c   1.000
_cell.angle_alpha   90.00
_cell.angle_beta   90.00
_cell.angle_gamma   90.00
#
_symmetry.space_group_name_H-M   'P 1'
#
loop_
_entity.id
_entity.type
_entity.pdbx_description
1 polymer ?
#
loop_
_entity_poly.entity_id
_entity_poly.type
_entity_poly.pdbx_seq_one_letter_code
_entity_poly.pdbx_strand_id
1 'polypeptide(L)'
;MISDIPTASTDFLSPQQILALNDAESSENRIHSDDVAQRYGFTGALVSGVNIFGYLTQPLVRHYGAAFLERGMMDVLFLKPAYQD
;
A
#
# COMPACT_ATOMS: atom_id res chain seq x y z
N MET A 1 4.35 -16.45 -42.32
CA MET A 1 3.57 -15.40 -41.63
C MET A 1 3.99 -15.43 -40.17
N ILE A 2 4.89 -14.53 -39.80
CA ILE A 2 5.30 -14.34 -38.40
C ILE A 2 4.25 -13.37 -37.85
N SER A 3 3.41 -13.85 -36.94
CA SER A 3 2.43 -13.00 -36.27
C SER A 3 3.19 -12.03 -35.36
N ASP A 4 3.00 -10.74 -35.59
CA ASP A 4 3.51 -9.69 -34.72
C ASP A 4 3.04 -9.96 -33.28
N ILE A 5 4.00 -10.20 -32.38
CA ILE A 5 3.74 -10.20 -30.95
C ILE A 5 3.45 -8.73 -30.60
N PRO A 6 2.29 -8.40 -30.01
CA PRO A 6 2.04 -7.03 -29.60
C PRO A 6 3.06 -6.67 -28.52
N THR A 7 3.96 -5.74 -28.84
CA THR A 7 4.82 -5.09 -27.86
C THR A 7 3.88 -4.39 -26.88
N ALA A 8 3.78 -4.92 -25.65
CA ALA A 8 2.96 -4.32 -24.62
C ALA A 8 3.43 -2.87 -24.43
N SER A 9 2.57 -1.92 -24.76
CA SER A 9 2.79 -0.51 -24.44
C SER A 9 2.97 -0.42 -22.92
N THR A 10 4.16 -0.02 -22.46
CA THR A 10 4.40 0.21 -21.04
C THR A 10 3.70 1.51 -20.65
N ASP A 11 2.41 1.42 -20.36
CA ASP A 11 1.66 2.53 -19.81
C ASP A 11 2.08 2.68 -18.34
N PHE A 12 2.84 3.73 -18.05
CA PHE A 12 3.35 3.96 -16.71
C PHE A 12 2.24 4.57 -15.85
N LEU A 13 2.00 3.96 -14.68
CA LEU A 13 1.14 4.56 -13.67
C LEU A 13 1.75 5.88 -13.19
N SER A 14 0.99 6.97 -13.31
CA SER A 14 1.37 8.24 -12.67
C SER A 14 1.51 8.05 -11.17
N PRO A 15 2.51 8.68 -10.52
CA PRO A 15 2.64 8.65 -9.07
C PRO A 15 1.34 9.07 -8.37
N GLN A 16 0.96 8.34 -7.32
CA GLN A 16 -0.22 8.64 -6.51
C GLN A 16 0.19 8.92 -5.06
N GLN A 17 -0.38 9.97 -4.49
CA GLN A 17 -0.35 10.22 -3.06
C GLN A 17 -1.63 9.70 -2.45
N ILE A 18 -1.49 8.89 -1.39
CA ILE A 18 -2.61 8.33 -0.65
C ILE A 18 -2.38 8.65 0.82
N LEU A 19 -3.36 9.30 1.45
CA LEU A 19 -3.35 9.51 2.89
C LEU A 19 -3.55 8.15 3.57
N ALA A 20 -2.55 7.75 4.36
CA ALA A 20 -2.59 6.51 5.10
C ALA A 20 -3.27 6.74 6.45
N LEU A 21 -4.43 6.12 6.66
CA LEU A 21 -5.18 6.25 7.91
C LEU A 21 -4.79 5.12 8.87
N ASN A 22 -4.51 5.50 10.11
CA ASN A 22 -4.36 4.63 11.24
C ASN A 22 -5.73 4.43 11.92
N ASP A 23 -6.36 3.29 11.65
CA ASP A 23 -7.60 2.84 12.30
C ASP A 23 -7.33 1.81 13.40
N ALA A 24 -6.06 1.56 13.72
CA ALA A 24 -5.62 0.47 14.60
C ALA A 24 -5.12 0.95 15.97
N GLU A 25 -5.38 2.21 16.35
CA GLU A 25 -4.95 2.79 17.64
C GLU A 25 -5.42 1.98 18.87
N SER A 26 -6.61 1.37 18.78
CA SER A 26 -7.21 0.55 19.83
C SER A 26 -6.88 -0.94 19.71
N SER A 27 -6.09 -1.34 18.71
CA SER A 27 -5.76 -2.75 18.49
C SER A 27 -4.83 -3.31 19.59
N GLU A 28 -4.84 -4.63 19.75
CA GLU A 28 -3.92 -5.33 20.66
C GLU A 28 -2.45 -5.13 20.27
N ASN A 29 -2.16 -4.95 18.98
CA ASN A 29 -0.83 -4.57 18.50
C ASN A 29 -0.60 -3.07 18.73
N ARG A 30 -0.16 -2.73 19.93
CA ARG A 30 -0.01 -1.34 20.37
C ARG A 30 1.03 -0.50 19.62
N ILE A 31 1.79 -1.05 18.66
CA ILE A 31 2.69 -0.22 17.82
C ILE A 31 1.93 0.84 16.99
N HIS A 32 0.61 0.68 16.88
CA HIS A 32 -0.32 1.62 16.26
C HIS A 32 -0.80 2.74 17.20
N SER A 33 -0.27 2.85 18.43
CA SER A 33 -0.51 3.99 19.31
C SER A 33 0.78 4.78 19.53
N ASP A 34 0.65 6.10 19.67
CA ASP A 34 1.79 7.01 19.82
C ASP A 34 2.65 6.67 21.04
N ASP A 35 2.00 6.42 22.19
CA ASP A 35 2.67 6.19 23.46
C ASP A 35 3.57 4.96 23.46
N VAL A 36 3.22 3.93 22.67
CA VAL A 36 4.02 2.72 22.53
C VAL A 36 5.03 2.87 21.40
N ALA A 37 4.62 3.37 20.24
CA ALA A 37 5.53 3.56 19.10
C ALA A 37 6.74 4.43 19.45
N GLN A 38 6.52 5.53 20.20
CA GLN A 38 7.60 6.41 20.65
C GLN A 38 8.58 5.71 21.60
N ARG A 39 8.12 4.78 22.45
CA ARG A 39 9.01 3.99 23.33
C ARG A 39 9.94 3.06 22.54
N TYR A 40 9.53 2.65 21.34
CA TYR A 40 10.34 1.86 20.42
C TYR A 40 11.21 2.73 19.49
N GLY A 41 11.18 4.06 19.64
CA GLY A 41 12.01 4.99 18.88
C GLY A 41 11.40 5.46 17.56
N PHE A 42 10.11 5.19 17.30
CA PHE A 42 9.39 5.79 16.18
C PHE A 42 8.92 7.21 16.49
N THR A 43 8.62 7.99 15.44
CA THR A 43 8.17 9.38 15.61
C THR A 43 6.71 9.49 16.09
N GLY A 44 5.91 8.46 15.85
CA GLY A 44 4.49 8.40 16.21
C GLY A 44 3.91 7.02 15.86
N ALA A 45 2.59 6.88 16.00
CA ALA A 45 1.86 5.67 15.69
C ALA A 45 2.09 5.22 14.24
N LEU A 46 2.39 3.94 14.06
CA LEU A 46 2.57 3.37 12.73
C LEU A 46 1.20 3.04 12.12
N VAL A 47 0.99 3.37 10.85
CA VAL A 47 -0.14 2.80 10.09
C VAL A 47 0.13 1.32 9.84
N SER A 48 -0.90 0.47 9.97
CA SER A 48 -0.75 -0.97 9.82
C SER A 48 -0.29 -1.36 8.41
N GLY A 49 0.55 -2.38 8.31
CA GLY A 49 1.03 -2.88 7.01
C GLY A 49 -0.12 -3.39 6.12
N VAL A 50 -1.21 -3.91 6.72
CA VAL A 50 -2.39 -4.34 5.96
C VAL A 50 -3.15 -3.15 5.37
N ASN A 51 -3.24 -2.01 6.08
CA ASN A 51 -3.81 -0.78 5.52
C ASN A 51 -2.96 -0.27 4.35
N ILE A 52 -1.63 -0.22 4.51
CA ILE A 52 -0.73 0.20 3.43
C ILE A 52 -0.85 -0.73 2.22
N PHE A 53 -0.90 -2.04 2.42
CA PHE A 53 -1.14 -3.00 1.34
C PHE A 53 -2.47 -2.73 0.62
N GLY A 54 -3.55 -2.47 1.37
CA GLY A 54 -4.84 -2.07 0.82
C GLY A 54 -4.75 -0.80 -0.02
N TYR A 55 -4.07 0.24 0.46
CA TYR A 55 -3.87 1.47 -0.30
C TYR A 55 -3.11 1.27 -1.62
N LEU A 56 -2.11 0.38 -1.65
CA LEU A 56 -1.38 0.04 -2.87
C LEU A 56 -2.27 -0.59 -3.96
N THR A 57 -3.41 -1.18 -3.59
CA THR A 57 -4.37 -1.70 -4.58
C THR A 57 -5.10 -0.60 -5.34
N GLN A 58 -5.28 0.60 -4.76
CA GLN A 58 -6.05 1.67 -5.39
C GLN A 58 -5.53 2.07 -6.78
N PRO A 59 -4.23 2.38 -6.99
CA PRO A 59 -3.70 2.67 -8.32
C PRO A 59 -3.89 1.50 -9.29
N LEU A 60 -3.74 0.27 -8.80
CA LEU A 60 -3.83 -0.93 -9.63
C LEU A 60 -5.27 -1.20 -10.07
N VAL A 61 -6.24 -1.04 -9.18
CA VAL A 61 -7.67 -1.15 -9.52
C VAL A 61 -8.11 -0.03 -10.45
N ARG A 62 -7.61 1.21 -10.28
CA ARG A 62 -7.90 2.32 -11.21
C ARG A 62 -7.44 2.03 -12.63
N HIS A 63 -6.32 1.33 -12.79
CA HIS A 63 -5.73 1.06 -14.09
C HIS A 63 -6.18 -0.26 -14.72
N TYR A 64 -6.18 -1.35 -13.96
CA TYR A 64 -6.55 -2.69 -14.44
C TYR A 64 -8.03 -3.06 -14.21
N GLY A 65 -8.77 -2.22 -13.49
CA GLY A 65 -10.17 -2.46 -13.12
C GLY A 65 -10.35 -3.50 -12.01
N ALA A 66 -11.61 -3.87 -11.76
CA ALA A 66 -11.98 -4.84 -10.72
C ALA A 66 -11.35 -6.23 -10.90
N ALA A 67 -10.98 -6.57 -12.13
CA ALA A 67 -10.23 -7.78 -12.47
C ALA A 67 -8.94 -7.96 -11.62
N PHE A 68 -8.29 -6.86 -11.21
CA PHE A 68 -7.14 -6.94 -10.33
C PHE A 68 -7.49 -7.50 -8.94
N LEU A 69 -8.68 -7.20 -8.40
CA LEU A 69 -9.10 -7.71 -7.10
C LEU A 69 -9.43 -9.21 -7.12
N GLU A 70 -9.78 -9.74 -8.28
CA GLU A 70 -10.15 -11.16 -8.44
C GLU A 70 -8.94 -12.08 -8.52
N ARG A 71 -7.84 -11.62 -9.13
CA ARG A 71 -6.70 -12.47 -9.52
C ARG A 71 -5.33 -11.79 -9.44
N GLY A 72 -5.29 -10.52 -9.07
CA GLY A 72 -4.05 -9.77 -8.93
C GLY A 72 -3.27 -10.21 -7.69
N MET A 73 -1.95 -10.11 -7.78
CA MET A 73 -1.03 -10.39 -6.69
C MET A 73 0.00 -9.27 -6.60
N MET A 74 0.47 -9.00 -5.38
CA MET A 74 1.57 -8.07 -5.12
C MET A 74 2.52 -8.69 -4.11
N ASP A 75 3.80 -8.73 -4.46
CA ASP A 75 4.88 -8.94 -3.49
C ASP A 75 5.43 -7.58 -3.07
N VAL A 76 5.30 -7.26 -1.78
CA VAL A 76 5.60 -5.92 -1.26
C VAL A 76 6.56 -6.02 -0.10
N LEU A 77 7.60 -5.17 -0.13
CA LEU A 77 8.48 -4.91 1.00
C LEU A 77 8.31 -3.46 1.43
N PHE A 78 7.84 -3.23 2.67
CA PHE A 78 7.74 -1.89 3.24
C PHE A 78 9.11 -1.43 3.76
N LEU A 79 9.70 -0.46 3.09
CA LEU A 79 11.06 0.02 3.40
C LEU A 79 11.12 1.00 4.58
N LYS A 80 10.02 1.71 4.84
CA LYS A 80 9.93 2.75 5.87
C LYS A 80 8.55 2.68 6.54
N PRO A 81 8.46 3.09 7.82
CA PRO A 81 7.17 3.28 8.48
C PRO A 81 6.32 4.33 7.76
N ALA A 82 5.01 4.17 7.81
CA ALA A 82 4.03 5.15 7.38
C ALA A 82 3.29 5.70 8.60
N TYR A 83 3.01 7.01 8.59
CA TYR A 83 2.34 7.75 9.65
C TYR A 83 1.09 8.42 9.09
N GLN A 84 0.12 8.72 9.96
CA GLN A 84 -1.08 9.47 9.60
C GLN A 84 -0.85 10.96 9.88
N ASP A 85 -0.12 11.64 8.99
CA ASP A 85 0.20 13.08 9.07
C ASP A 85 -0.07 13.80 7.73
#